data_AF-A0A1B6I310-F1
#
_entry.id   AF-A0A1B6I310-F1
#
_cell.length_a   1.000
_cell.length_b   1.000
_cell.length_c   1.000
_cell.angle_alpha   90.00
_cell.angle_beta   90.00
_cell.angle_gamma   90.00
#
_symmetry.space_group_name_H-M   'P 1'
#
loop_
_entity.id
_entity.type
_entity.pdbx_description
1 polymer ?
#
loop_
_entity_poly.entity_id
_entity_poly.type
_entity_poly.pdbx_seq_one_letter_code
_entity_poly.pdbx_strand_id
1 'polypeptide(L)'
;ETQEAPVFLLFLDCVWQLLQQFPADFQMTETYLTTLWDSAHVSIFETFLFDCERDRKLAKSEPNNPLTMRSAWDWGEQFSDRDVSLFYNPLYCPPATSTTPQLLPPPLPVETGISALQVWSQCYFRFIPSMEIIGGGKPQVDLSCRLLVSQIDQLEREMQYSPPPQAGPPPLAQQPAVARVGSFF
;
A
#
# COMPACT_ATOMS: atom_id res chain seq x y z
N GLU A 1 -9.02 -35.50 14.29
CA GLU A 1 -7.95 -34.93 15.12
C GLU A 1 -7.57 -33.60 14.52
N THR A 2 -7.58 -32.52 15.31
CA THR A 2 -7.31 -31.16 14.84
C THR A 2 -5.83 -30.88 15.04
N GLN A 3 -5.00 -31.21 14.05
CA GLN A 3 -3.54 -30.96 14.09
C GLN A 3 -3.17 -29.55 13.63
N GLU A 4 -4.15 -28.75 13.18
CA GLU A 4 -3.92 -27.41 12.65
C GLU A 4 -3.94 -26.37 13.78
N ALA A 5 -2.84 -25.64 13.92
CA ALA A 5 -2.71 -24.51 14.83
C ALA A 5 -2.10 -23.30 14.09
N PRO A 6 -2.61 -22.08 14.28
CA PRO A 6 -2.16 -20.89 13.57
C PRO A 6 -0.85 -20.32 14.16
N VAL A 7 0.13 -21.19 14.44
CA VAL A 7 1.39 -20.81 15.12
C VAL A 7 2.16 -19.78 14.30
N PHE A 8 2.23 -19.97 12.98
CA PHE A 8 2.90 -19.02 12.09
C PHE A 8 2.17 -17.67 12.04
N LEU A 9 0.83 -17.66 12.04
CA LEU A 9 0.06 -16.43 12.10
C LEU A 9 0.30 -15.66 13.40
N LEU A 10 0.31 -16.35 14.54
CA LEU A 10 0.58 -15.74 15.84
C LEU A 10 1.99 -15.15 15.90
N PHE A 11 2.97 -15.84 15.31
CA PHE A 11 4.31 -15.29 15.16
C PHE A 11 4.31 -14.00 14.34
N LEU A 12 3.62 -13.98 13.20
CA LEU A 12 3.51 -12.77 12.37
C LEU A 12 2.77 -11.63 13.09
N ASP A 13 1.74 -11.93 13.89
CA ASP A 13 1.06 -10.94 14.73
C ASP A 13 2.03 -10.32 15.73
N CYS A 14 2.83 -11.14 16.43
CA CYS A 14 3.87 -10.61 17.32
C CYS A 14 4.87 -9.70 16.59
N VAL A 15 5.28 -10.05 15.37
CA VAL A 15 6.15 -9.17 14.55
C VAL A 15 5.41 -7.88 14.18
N TRP A 16 4.14 -7.96 13.82
CA TRP A 16 3.32 -6.79 13.54
C TRP A 16 3.18 -5.86 14.76
N GLN A 17 3.01 -6.39 15.97
CA GLN A 17 3.01 -5.57 17.20
C GLN A 17 4.33 -4.81 17.37
N LEU A 18 5.47 -5.43 17.04
CA LEU A 18 6.77 -4.76 17.06
C LEU A 18 6.85 -3.64 16.02
N LEU A 19 6.28 -3.83 14.81
CA LEU A 19 6.20 -2.76 13.82
C LEU A 19 5.39 -1.56 14.32
N GLN A 20 4.33 -1.78 15.10
CA GLN A 20 3.53 -0.69 15.67
C GLN A 20 4.28 0.06 16.78
N GLN A 21 5.03 -0.64 17.63
CA GLN A 21 5.78 -0.01 18.72
C GLN A 21 7.06 0.69 18.23
N PHE A 22 7.67 0.18 17.15
CA PHE A 22 8.96 0.66 16.64
C PHE A 22 8.91 0.90 15.12
N PRO A 23 8.25 1.98 14.65
CA PRO A 23 7.99 2.22 13.23
C PRO A 23 9.22 2.53 12.38
N ALA A 24 10.39 2.78 12.96
CA ALA A 24 11.63 3.10 12.23
C ALA A 24 12.70 1.98 12.31
N ASP A 25 12.50 0.97 13.15
CA ASP A 25 13.54 -0.04 13.46
C ASP A 25 13.48 -1.26 12.51
N PHE A 26 12.37 -1.40 11.77
CA PHE A 26 12.16 -2.52 10.87
C PHE A 26 12.00 -2.06 9.43
N GLN A 27 12.70 -2.75 8.53
CA GLN A 27 12.63 -2.52 7.09
C GLN A 27 11.33 -3.03 6.48
N MET A 28 10.75 -4.10 7.05
CA MET A 28 9.54 -4.73 6.55
C MET A 28 8.28 -3.97 6.99
N THR A 29 7.28 -3.94 6.11
CA THR A 29 5.98 -3.30 6.38
C THR A 29 4.91 -4.31 6.77
N GLU A 30 3.77 -3.80 7.25
CA GLU A 30 2.56 -4.60 7.45
C GLU A 30 2.12 -5.35 6.17
N THR A 31 2.28 -4.71 5.01
CA THR A 31 1.95 -5.31 3.71
C THR A 31 2.80 -6.56 3.46
N TYR A 32 4.11 -6.48 3.70
CA TYR A 32 5.01 -7.63 3.61
C TYR A 32 4.55 -8.80 4.49
N LEU A 33 4.20 -8.53 5.75
CA LEU A 33 3.73 -9.57 6.67
C LEU A 33 2.42 -10.22 6.18
N THR A 34 1.46 -9.43 5.68
CA THR A 34 0.21 -9.98 5.13
C THR A 34 0.44 -10.80 3.87
N THR A 35 1.33 -10.37 2.97
CA THR A 35 1.66 -11.13 1.77
C THR A 35 2.42 -12.41 2.09
N LEU A 36 3.29 -12.38 3.11
CA LEU A 36 3.98 -13.56 3.60
C LEU A 36 2.99 -14.59 4.17
N TRP A 37 1.99 -14.14 4.94
CA TRP A 37 0.90 -14.99 5.41
C TRP A 37 0.10 -15.59 4.26
N ASP A 38 -0.26 -14.80 3.25
CA ASP A 38 -0.94 -15.30 2.05
C ASP A 38 -0.09 -16.40 1.38
N SER A 39 1.21 -16.17 1.20
CA SER A 39 2.12 -17.13 0.55
C SER A 39 2.23 -18.47 1.28
N ALA A 40 1.96 -18.52 2.59
CA ALA A 40 1.92 -19.76 3.36
C ALA A 40 0.69 -20.63 3.05
N HIS A 41 -0.39 -20.04 2.53
CA HIS A 41 -1.61 -20.76 2.11
C HIS A 41 -1.62 -21.09 0.62
N VAL A 42 -0.78 -20.40 -0.16
CA VAL A 42 -0.66 -20.66 -1.59
C VAL A 42 0.37 -21.76 -1.83
N SER A 43 -0.11 -22.94 -2.22
CA SER A 43 0.71 -24.14 -2.49
C SER A 43 1.57 -24.07 -3.75
N ILE A 44 1.67 -22.90 -4.41
CA ILE A 44 2.52 -22.71 -5.60
C ILE A 44 3.99 -22.44 -5.25
N PHE A 45 4.28 -22.09 -3.99
CA PHE A 45 5.63 -21.84 -3.50
C PHE A 45 6.15 -23.01 -2.67
N GLU A 46 7.42 -23.33 -2.85
CA GLU A 46 8.06 -24.39 -2.05
C GLU A 46 8.38 -23.99 -0.60
N THR A 47 8.34 -22.69 -0.30
CA THR A 47 8.83 -22.12 0.97
C THR A 47 8.13 -22.72 2.19
N PHE A 48 6.82 -22.94 2.13
CA PHE A 48 6.00 -23.41 3.26
C PHE A 48 5.36 -24.79 3.04
N LEU A 49 5.74 -25.51 1.98
CA LEU A 49 5.02 -26.72 1.55
C LEU A 49 5.31 -27.99 2.39
N PHE A 50 6.46 -28.07 3.06
CA PHE A 50 6.92 -29.29 3.73
C PHE A 50 7.16 -29.07 5.22
N ASP A 51 6.88 -30.09 6.04
CA ASP A 51 7.05 -30.07 7.50
C ASP A 51 8.52 -30.11 7.94
N CYS A 52 9.39 -30.67 7.11
CA CYS A 52 10.81 -30.76 7.42
C CYS A 52 11.72 -30.58 6.20
N GLU A 53 12.98 -30.20 6.46
CA GLU A 53 13.99 -29.98 5.41
C GLU A 53 14.32 -31.27 4.64
N ARG A 54 14.21 -32.44 5.28
CA ARG A 54 14.46 -33.74 4.66
C ARG A 54 13.48 -34.00 3.52
N ASP A 55 12.19 -33.85 3.77
CA ASP A 55 11.15 -34.13 2.77
C ASP A 55 11.24 -33.15 1.61
N ARG A 56 11.57 -31.88 1.91
CA ARG A 56 11.87 -30.87 0.89
C ARG A 56 13.03 -31.29 -0.02
N LYS A 57 14.12 -31.85 0.54
CA LYS A 57 15.27 -32.33 -0.26
C LYS A 57 14.90 -33.54 -1.11
N LEU A 58 14.16 -34.50 -0.54
CA LEU A 58 13.70 -35.69 -1.27
C LEU A 58 12.86 -35.29 -2.48
N ALA A 59 11.85 -34.44 -2.28
CA ALA A 59 10.99 -33.88 -3.32
C ALA A 59 11.76 -33.21 -4.47
N LYS A 60 12.84 -32.49 -4.17
CA LYS A 60 13.71 -31.85 -5.18
C LYS A 60 14.58 -32.86 -5.94
N SER A 61 14.94 -33.96 -5.30
CA SER A 61 15.83 -35.00 -5.85
C SER A 61 15.08 -36.16 -6.52
N GLU A 62 13.76 -36.12 -6.56
CA GLU A 62 12.92 -37.18 -7.17
C GLU A 62 13.27 -37.36 -8.66
N PRO A 63 13.78 -38.55 -9.07
CA PRO A 63 14.29 -38.76 -10.44
C PRO A 63 13.23 -38.66 -11.53
N ASN A 64 11.98 -39.01 -11.20
CA ASN A 64 10.89 -39.10 -12.16
C ASN A 64 10.07 -37.81 -12.26
N ASN A 65 10.07 -36.97 -11.22
CA ASN A 65 9.32 -35.72 -11.18
C ASN A 65 9.89 -34.77 -10.11
N PRO A 66 11.01 -34.09 -10.38
CA PRO A 66 11.59 -33.16 -9.42
C PRO A 66 10.67 -31.96 -9.22
N LEU A 67 10.27 -31.72 -7.97
CA LEU A 67 9.50 -30.53 -7.63
C LEU A 67 10.37 -29.29 -7.77
N THR A 68 10.17 -28.56 -8.88
CA THR A 68 10.89 -27.32 -9.19
C THR A 68 9.92 -26.15 -9.07
N MET A 69 9.60 -25.79 -7.83
CA MET A 69 8.72 -24.65 -7.53
C MET A 69 9.53 -23.40 -7.22
N ARG A 70 8.91 -22.24 -7.40
CA ARG A 70 9.55 -20.96 -7.11
C ARG A 70 9.54 -20.68 -5.62
N SER A 71 10.53 -19.93 -5.17
CA SER A 71 10.58 -19.45 -3.79
C SER A 71 9.56 -18.33 -3.60
N ALA A 72 8.88 -18.30 -2.46
CA ALA A 72 8.04 -17.17 -2.08
C ALA A 72 8.84 -15.87 -1.87
N TRP A 73 10.17 -15.94 -1.77
CA TRP A 73 11.03 -14.78 -1.56
C TRP A 73 11.34 -14.01 -2.86
N ASP A 74 11.07 -14.62 -4.03
CA ASP A 74 11.32 -14.02 -5.34
C ASP A 74 10.17 -13.08 -5.74
N TRP A 75 9.86 -12.11 -4.87
CA TRP A 75 8.70 -11.24 -4.99
C TRP A 75 8.62 -10.46 -6.29
N GLY A 76 9.77 -10.11 -6.89
CA GLY A 76 9.84 -9.41 -8.18
C GLY A 76 9.33 -10.24 -9.37
N GLU A 77 9.19 -11.55 -9.21
CA GLU A 77 8.55 -12.41 -10.21
C GLU A 77 7.04 -12.54 -9.98
N GLN A 78 6.57 -12.25 -8.77
CA GLN A 78 5.17 -12.36 -8.36
C GLN A 78 4.40 -11.06 -8.49
N PHE A 79 5.08 -9.93 -8.28
CA PHE A 79 4.49 -8.60 -8.16
C PHE A 79 5.26 -7.59 -9.01
N SER A 80 4.60 -6.47 -9.34
CA SER A 80 5.28 -5.37 -10.01
C SER A 80 6.28 -4.69 -9.07
N ASP A 81 7.32 -4.03 -9.61
CA ASP A 81 8.27 -3.25 -8.80
C ASP A 81 7.58 -2.22 -7.89
N ARG A 82 6.46 -1.66 -8.36
CA ARG A 82 5.64 -0.73 -7.58
C ARG A 82 5.03 -1.41 -6.35
N ASP A 83 4.53 -2.63 -6.48
CA ASP A 83 3.92 -3.35 -5.35
C ASP A 83 5.00 -3.87 -4.40
N VAL A 84 6.13 -4.36 -4.94
CA VAL A 84 7.29 -4.77 -4.14
C VAL A 84 7.82 -3.59 -3.31
N SER A 85 7.76 -2.35 -3.83
CA SER A 85 8.16 -1.16 -3.06
C SER A 85 7.35 -0.96 -1.78
N LEU A 86 6.10 -1.45 -1.72
CA LEU A 86 5.25 -1.38 -0.54
C LEU A 86 5.72 -2.29 0.60
N PHE A 87 6.61 -3.26 0.31
CA PHE A 87 7.17 -4.15 1.33
C PHE A 87 8.23 -3.48 2.19
N TYR A 88 8.75 -2.34 1.72
CA TYR A 88 9.85 -1.62 2.33
C TYR A 88 9.35 -0.36 3.03
N ASN A 89 9.73 -0.22 4.30
CA ASN A 89 9.40 0.91 5.13
C ASN A 89 10.31 2.11 4.80
N PRO A 90 9.77 3.25 4.34
CA PRO A 90 10.56 4.44 4.03
C PRO A 90 11.16 5.11 5.28
N LEU A 91 10.64 4.81 6.47
CA LEU A 91 11.14 5.33 7.75
C LEU A 91 12.26 4.47 8.34
N TYR A 92 12.63 3.37 7.67
CA TYR A 92 13.65 2.46 8.19
C TYR A 92 15.02 3.12 8.24
N CYS A 93 15.58 3.20 9.45
CA CYS A 93 16.93 3.68 9.69
C CYS A 93 17.86 2.48 9.93
N PRO A 94 18.73 2.11 8.97
CA PRO A 94 19.70 1.04 9.20
C PRO A 94 20.64 1.44 10.34
N PRO A 95 20.98 0.51 11.25
CA PRO A 95 21.89 0.81 12.35
C PRO A 95 23.22 1.32 11.78
N ALA A 96 23.68 2.47 12.28
CA ALA A 96 24.93 3.07 11.84
C ALA A 96 26.05 2.04 11.98
N THR A 97 26.76 1.76 10.88
CA THR A 97 27.94 0.90 10.82
C THR A 97 29.13 1.58 11.51
N SER A 98 29.00 1.89 12.80
CA SER A 98 30.12 2.38 13.59
C SER A 98 31.07 1.22 13.88
N THR A 99 32.34 1.44 13.54
CA THR A 99 33.51 0.54 13.61
C THR A 99 33.89 0.12 15.04
N THR A 100 32.92 -0.16 15.90
CA THR A 100 33.14 -0.58 17.29
C THR A 100 32.80 -2.06 17.43
N PRO A 101 33.72 -2.90 17.95
CA PRO A 101 33.48 -4.33 18.04
C PRO A 101 32.32 -4.62 19.00
N GLN A 102 31.24 -5.17 18.42
CA GLN A 102 30.17 -5.97 19.01
C GLN A 102 29.90 -5.76 20.51
N LEU A 103 29.06 -4.77 20.82
CA LEU A 103 28.04 -4.99 21.83
C LEU A 103 26.73 -5.18 21.07
N LEU A 104 26.03 -6.29 21.34
CA LEU A 104 24.68 -6.50 20.80
C LEU A 104 23.85 -5.24 21.10
N PRO A 105 23.06 -4.73 20.14
CA PRO A 105 22.14 -3.65 20.43
C PRO A 105 21.27 -4.06 21.63
N PRO A 106 20.97 -3.12 22.54
CA PRO A 106 20.14 -3.43 23.69
C PRO A 106 18.79 -4.00 23.20
N PRO A 107 18.21 -4.97 23.91
CA PRO A 107 16.89 -5.50 23.55
C PRO A 107 15.89 -4.34 23.53
N LEU A 108 15.02 -4.34 22.51
CA LEU A 108 13.97 -3.34 22.39
C LEU A 108 13.08 -3.39 23.64
N PRO A 109 12.76 -2.24 24.26
CA PRO A 109 11.88 -2.19 25.44
C PRO A 109 10.43 -2.39 25.00
N VAL A 110 10.04 -3.64 24.74
CA VAL A 110 8.70 -4.00 24.24
C VAL A 110 7.67 -3.86 25.36
N GLU A 111 6.58 -3.15 25.08
CA GLU A 111 5.42 -3.10 25.96
C GLU A 111 4.50 -4.28 25.68
N THR A 112 4.31 -5.17 26.67
CA THR A 112 3.45 -6.37 26.53
C THR A 112 2.08 -6.21 27.17
N GLY A 113 1.75 -5.01 27.67
CA GLY A 113 0.47 -4.74 28.30
C GLY A 113 -0.67 -4.78 27.27
N ILE A 114 -1.85 -5.23 27.70
CA ILE A 114 -3.05 -5.30 26.82
C ILE A 114 -3.40 -3.92 26.23
N SER A 115 -3.13 -2.84 26.97
CA SER A 115 -3.32 -1.46 26.50
C SER A 115 -2.39 -1.04 25.36
N ALA A 116 -1.24 -1.71 25.22
CA ALA A 116 -0.26 -1.46 24.16
C ALA A 116 -0.47 -2.35 22.93
N LEU A 117 -1.28 -3.42 23.06
CA LEU A 117 -1.60 -4.32 21.96
C LEU A 117 -2.68 -3.72 21.08
N GLN A 118 -2.49 -3.87 19.77
CA GLN A 118 -3.47 -3.46 18.77
C GLN A 118 -3.99 -4.68 18.00
N VAL A 119 -5.13 -4.52 17.32
CA VAL A 119 -5.67 -5.57 16.45
C VAL A 119 -5.13 -5.37 15.04
N TRP A 120 -4.50 -6.42 14.50
CA TRP A 120 -3.96 -6.42 13.13
C TRP A 120 -5.09 -6.45 12.08
N SER A 121 -5.69 -5.29 11.84
CA SER A 121 -6.87 -5.16 11.00
C SER A 121 -6.66 -5.57 9.54
N GLN A 122 -5.48 -5.31 8.95
CA GLN A 122 -5.19 -5.70 7.55
C GLN A 122 -5.12 -7.22 7.37
N CYS A 123 -4.80 -7.97 8.42
CA CYS A 123 -4.80 -9.43 8.39
C CYS A 123 -6.18 -10.00 8.77
N TYR A 124 -6.70 -9.68 9.95
CA TYR A 124 -7.89 -10.33 10.49
C TYR A 124 -9.21 -9.84 9.87
N PHE A 125 -9.27 -8.60 9.41
CA PHE A 125 -10.50 -8.02 8.84
C PHE A 125 -10.48 -7.90 7.32
N ARG A 126 -9.47 -8.49 6.64
CA ARG A 126 -9.30 -8.41 5.18
C ARG A 126 -10.51 -8.84 4.37
N PHE A 127 -11.25 -9.83 4.87
CA PHE A 127 -12.42 -10.41 4.20
C PHE A 127 -13.76 -9.93 4.77
N ILE A 128 -13.73 -9.04 5.76
CA ILE A 128 -14.93 -8.43 6.31
C ILE A 128 -15.24 -7.20 5.43
N PRO A 129 -16.36 -7.18 4.68
CA PRO A 129 -16.77 -5.99 3.96
C PRO A 129 -16.82 -4.81 4.95
N SER A 130 -16.36 -3.62 4.57
CA SER A 130 -16.35 -2.42 5.44
C SER A 130 -17.76 -1.90 5.82
N MET A 131 -18.78 -2.74 5.71
CA MET A 131 -20.17 -2.41 5.93
C MET A 131 -20.51 -2.60 7.41
N GLU A 132 -21.15 -1.57 8.00
CA GLU A 132 -21.66 -1.47 9.37
C GLU A 132 -20.74 -0.85 10.44
N ILE A 133 -20.09 0.27 10.11
CA ILE A 133 -19.84 1.31 11.14
C ILE A 133 -20.69 2.52 10.79
N ILE A 134 -21.82 2.68 11.50
CA ILE A 134 -22.60 3.92 11.48
C ILE A 134 -21.68 5.03 12.02
N GLY A 135 -21.29 5.97 11.15
CA GLY A 135 -20.30 7.02 11.45
C GLY A 135 -18.97 6.89 10.71
N GLY A 136 -18.76 5.83 9.91
CA GLY A 136 -17.64 5.71 8.97
C GLY A 136 -16.32 5.31 9.64
N GLY A 137 -15.94 4.05 9.50
CA GLY A 137 -14.61 3.57 9.92
C GLY A 137 -13.46 4.25 9.16
N LYS A 138 -12.22 3.85 9.47
CA LYS A 138 -11.00 4.39 8.87
C LYS A 138 -11.03 4.54 7.33
N PRO A 139 -11.60 3.60 6.54
CA PRO A 139 -11.69 3.76 5.08
C PRO A 139 -12.57 4.94 4.64
N GLN A 140 -13.67 5.22 5.36
CA GLN A 140 -14.55 6.35 5.05
C GLN A 140 -13.88 7.69 5.40
N VAL A 141 -13.09 7.69 6.49
CA VAL A 141 -12.26 8.85 6.86
C VAL A 141 -11.19 9.10 5.80
N ASP A 142 -10.46 8.06 5.36
CA ASP A 142 -9.44 8.20 4.30
C ASP A 142 -10.05 8.70 2.99
N LEU A 143 -11.20 8.14 2.57
CA LEU A 143 -11.92 8.61 1.38
C LEU A 143 -12.36 10.07 1.51
N SER A 144 -12.89 10.46 2.67
CA SER A 144 -13.30 11.85 2.93
C SER A 144 -12.10 12.79 2.88
N CYS A 145 -10.96 12.39 3.45
CA CYS A 145 -9.70 13.14 3.37
C CYS A 145 -9.24 13.31 1.91
N ARG A 146 -9.27 12.25 1.09
CA ARG A 146 -8.90 12.33 -0.33
C ARG A 146 -9.80 13.26 -1.13
N LEU A 147 -11.11 13.21 -0.88
CA LEU A 147 -12.08 14.11 -1.52
C LEU A 147 -11.83 15.57 -1.15
N LEU A 148 -11.58 15.86 0.13
CA LEU A 148 -11.23 17.21 0.58
C LEU A 148 -9.93 17.72 -0.07
N VAL A 149 -8.89 16.89 -0.14
CA VAL A 149 -7.63 17.25 -0.82
C VAL A 149 -7.86 17.56 -2.30
N SER A 150 -8.67 16.77 -2.99
CA SER A 150 -9.02 17.03 -4.40
C SER A 150 -9.79 18.33 -4.58
N GLN A 151 -10.66 18.69 -3.64
CA GLN A 151 -11.41 19.94 -3.69
C GLN A 151 -10.51 21.15 -3.44
N ILE A 152 -9.55 21.04 -2.51
CA ILE A 152 -8.55 22.07 -2.24
C ILE A 152 -7.73 22.35 -3.51
N ASP A 153 -7.19 21.31 -4.15
CA ASP A 153 -6.39 21.43 -5.37
C ASP A 153 -7.20 22.05 -6.53
N GLN A 154 -8.50 21.72 -6.65
CA GLN A 154 -9.38 22.36 -7.63
C GLN A 154 -9.55 23.86 -7.37
N LEU A 155 -9.83 24.23 -6.11
CA LEU A 155 -10.02 25.63 -5.73
C LEU A 155 -8.74 26.44 -5.88
N GLU A 156 -7.57 25.87 -5.57
CA GLU A 156 -6.28 26.50 -5.78
C GLU A 156 -6.01 26.77 -7.26
N ARG A 157 -6.37 25.82 -8.15
CA ARG A 157 -6.29 26.02 -9.60
C ARG A 157 -7.23 27.11 -10.09
N GLU A 158 -8.45 27.16 -9.58
CA GLU A 158 -9.43 28.20 -9.90
C GLU A 158 -8.97 29.59 -9.42
N MET A 159 -8.35 29.67 -8.24
CA MET A 159 -7.75 30.91 -7.74
C MET A 159 -6.52 31.36 -8.52
N GLN A 160 -5.72 30.42 -9.03
CA GLN A 160 -4.58 30.73 -9.91
C GLN A 160 -5.02 31.13 -11.32
N TYR A 161 -6.22 30.73 -11.76
CA TYR A 161 -6.78 31.10 -13.06
C TYR A 161 -7.45 32.48 -13.00
N SER A 162 -6.67 33.55 -13.17
CA SER A 162 -7.23 34.89 -13.43
C SER A 162 -7.73 34.96 -14.88
N PRO A 163 -9.04 35.17 -15.13
CA PRO A 163 -9.52 35.34 -16.51
C PRO A 163 -8.98 36.66 -17.09
N PRO A 164 -8.54 36.69 -18.36
CA PRO A 164 -8.09 37.93 -18.99
C PRO A 164 -9.25 38.94 -19.05
N PRO A 165 -8.96 40.25 -18.94
CA PRO A 165 -9.99 41.27 -18.98
C PRO A 165 -10.76 41.18 -20.30
N GLN A 166 -12.09 41.08 -20.20
CA GLN A 166 -12.96 41.03 -21.38
C GLN A 166 -12.73 42.29 -22.22
N ALA A 167 -12.26 42.11 -23.45
CA ALA A 167 -12.14 43.19 -24.43
C ALA A 167 -13.54 43.78 -24.67
N GLY A 168 -13.66 45.11 -24.49
CA GLY A 168 -14.90 45.84 -24.68
C GLY A 168 -15.50 45.65 -26.07
N PRO A 169 -16.81 45.94 -26.25
CA PRO A 169 -17.52 45.65 -27.48
C PRO A 169 -16.89 46.38 -28.67
N PRO A 170 -16.84 45.74 -29.86
CA PRO A 170 -16.20 46.32 -31.03
C PRO A 170 -16.97 47.58 -31.49
N PRO A 171 -16.26 48.59 -32.04
CA PRO A 171 -16.91 49.81 -32.49
C PRO A 171 -17.82 49.52 -33.69
N LEU A 172 -19.02 50.12 -33.67
CA LEU A 172 -19.99 50.08 -34.76
C LEU A 172 -19.35 50.60 -36.06
N ALA A 173 -19.22 49.71 -37.05
CA ALA A 173 -18.81 50.08 -38.40
C ALA A 173 -19.84 51.05 -39.00
N GLN A 174 -19.41 52.27 -39.31
CA GLN A 174 -20.18 53.24 -40.06
C GLN A 174 -20.48 52.68 -41.46
N GLN A 175 -21.76 52.53 -41.79
CA GLN A 175 -22.21 52.22 -43.15
C GLN A 175 -21.95 53.43 -44.06
N PRO A 176 -21.35 53.27 -45.25
CA PRO A 176 -21.32 54.33 -46.23
C PRO A 176 -22.69 54.46 -46.90
N ALA A 177 -23.16 55.69 -47.02
CA ALA A 177 -24.37 56.07 -47.73
C ALA A 177 -24.25 55.69 -49.21
N VAL A 178 -25.25 54.97 -49.74
CA VAL A 178 -25.44 54.81 -51.19
C VAL A 178 -26.78 55.40 -51.57
N ALA A 179 -26.69 56.33 -52.52
CA ALA A 179 -27.75 57.21 -52.98
C ALA A 179 -28.86 56.48 -53.74
N ARG A 180 -30.02 57.11 -53.65
CA ARG A 180 -31.31 56.78 -54.26
C ARG A 180 -31.29 57.00 -55.78
N VAL A 181 -31.64 55.98 -56.55
CA VAL A 181 -32.19 56.05 -57.92
C VAL A 181 -33.11 54.83 -57.98
N GLY A 182 -34.41 54.86 -58.26
CA GLY A 182 -35.21 55.62 -59.20
C GLY A 182 -36.29 54.62 -59.63
N SER A 183 -37.56 55.00 -59.51
CA SER A 183 -38.76 54.26 -59.92
C SER A 183 -38.69 53.71 -61.34
N PHE A 184 -39.31 52.55 -61.63
CA PHE A 184 -40.35 52.37 -62.67
C PHE A 184 -40.84 50.90 -62.77
N PHE A 185 -42.18 50.78 -62.83
CA PHE A 185 -43.07 49.62 -63.01
C PHE A 185 -43.23 48.60 -61.87
#